data_AF-A0A380K6B2-F1
#
_entry.id   AF-A0A380K6B2-F1
#
_cell.length_a   1.000
_cell.length_b   1.000
_cell.length_c   1.000
_cell.angle_alpha   90.00
_cell.angle_beta   90.00
_cell.angle_gamma   90.00
#
_symmetry.space_group_name_H-M   'P 1'
#
loop_
_entity.id
_entity.type
_entity.pdbx_description
1 polymer ?
#
loop_
_entity_poly.entity_id
_entity_poly.type
_entity_poly.pdbx_seq_one_letter_code
_entity_poly.pdbx_strand_id
1 'polypeptide(L)'
;MRHLVIDLPKDRKDEKLIRHILHQFCRDIELVSLKSGHSGEHLTLTYQIDLNSDDDDVLLTDELVKHIADIDISMTKLAKKKKNL
;
A
#
# COMPACT_ATOMS: atom_id res chain seq x y z
N MET A 1 -10.64 6.42 3.06
CA MET A 1 -10.06 5.11 3.39
C MET A 1 -9.95 4.19 2.18
N ARG A 2 -8.73 3.74 1.92
CA ARG A 2 -8.32 2.89 0.80
C ARG A 2 -7.62 1.66 1.34
N HIS A 3 -7.74 0.57 0.60
CA HIS A 3 -7.04 -0.68 0.87
C HIS A 3 -5.89 -0.78 -0.13
N LEU A 4 -4.67 -0.73 0.36
CA LEU A 4 -3.44 -0.77 -0.42
C LEU A 4 -2.76 -2.12 -0.19
N VAL A 5 -2.44 -2.82 -1.28
CA VAL A 5 -1.69 -4.07 -1.26
C VAL A 5 -0.42 -3.84 -2.06
N ILE A 6 0.72 -4.18 -1.48
CA ILE A 6 2.03 -4.08 -2.12
C ILE A 6 2.66 -5.46 -2.07
N ASP A 7 2.99 -6.04 -3.22
CA ASP A 7 3.84 -7.22 -3.31
C ASP A 7 5.27 -6.79 -3.66
N LEU A 8 6.24 -7.29 -2.91
CA LEU A 8 7.65 -6.95 -3.09
C LEU A 8 8.55 -8.14 -2.69
N PRO A 9 9.78 -8.23 -3.20
CA PRO A 9 10.73 -9.24 -2.75
C PRO A 9 11.14 -9.03 -1.27
N LYS A 10 11.16 -10.12 -0.48
CA LYS A 10 11.35 -10.11 0.99
C LYS A 10 12.71 -9.57 1.45
N ASP A 11 13.74 -9.68 0.62
CA ASP A 11 15.13 -9.43 1.02
C ASP A 11 15.44 -7.94 1.27
N ARG A 12 14.50 -7.05 0.92
CA ARG A 12 14.75 -5.62 0.94
C ARG A 12 14.18 -4.94 2.20
N LYS A 13 14.94 -3.97 2.72
CA LYS A 13 14.53 -3.08 3.82
C LYS A 13 13.48 -2.04 3.37
N ASP A 14 12.65 -2.40 2.39
CA ASP A 14 11.72 -1.50 1.72
C ASP A 14 10.51 -1.18 2.58
N GLU A 15 10.15 -2.02 3.56
CA GLU A 15 9.02 -1.75 4.47
C GLU A 15 9.14 -0.38 5.16
N LYS A 16 10.35 0.01 5.58
CA LYS A 16 10.59 1.32 6.20
C LYS A 16 10.40 2.46 5.20
N LEU A 17 10.84 2.26 3.96
CA LEU A 17 10.72 3.24 2.89
C LEU A 17 9.26 3.40 2.44
N ILE A 18 8.54 2.29 2.24
CA ILE A 18 7.10 2.25 1.96
C ILE A 18 6.37 3.07 3.02
N ARG A 19 6.60 2.77 4.31
CA ARG A 19 5.93 3.47 5.40
C ARG A 19 6.29 4.95 5.47
N HIS A 20 7.53 5.32 5.12
CA HIS A 20 7.95 6.72 5.03
C HIS A 20 7.19 7.46 3.93
N ILE A 21 7.14 6.89 2.71
CA ILE A 21 6.41 7.45 1.57
C ILE A 21 4.93 7.60 1.92
N LEU A 22 4.31 6.55 2.47
CA LEU A 22 2.90 6.59 2.89
C LEU A 22 2.64 7.76 3.85
N HIS A 23 3.55 8.04 4.78
CA HIS A 23 3.38 9.12 5.76
C HIS A 23 3.44 10.53 5.16
N GLN A 24 3.87 10.68 3.90
CA GLN A 24 3.83 11.96 3.19
C GLN A 24 2.48 12.21 2.52
N PHE A 25 1.81 11.15 2.05
CA PHE A 25 0.56 11.24 1.28
C PHE A 25 -0.69 10.89 2.11
N CYS A 26 -0.53 10.13 3.19
CA CYS A 26 -1.62 9.63 4.03
C CYS A 26 -1.68 10.39 5.36
N ARG A 27 -2.90 10.63 5.84
CA ARG A 27 -3.17 11.12 7.20
C ARG A 27 -3.06 10.01 8.22
N ASP A 28 -3.55 8.84 7.84
CA ASP A 28 -3.61 7.66 8.69
C ASP A 28 -3.15 6.43 7.89
N ILE A 29 -2.36 5.58 8.53
CA ILE A 29 -1.73 4.40 7.93
C ILE A 29 -1.78 3.29 8.95
N GLU A 30 -2.50 2.22 8.61
CA GLU A 30 -2.60 1.02 9.42
C GLU A 30 -2.12 -0.19 8.61
N LEU A 31 -1.17 -0.95 9.16
CA LEU A 31 -0.78 -2.23 8.57
C LEU A 31 -1.80 -3.29 9.00
N VAL A 32 -2.58 -3.79 8.05
CA VAL A 32 -3.63 -4.80 8.28
C VAL A 32 -3.05 -6.21 8.27
N SER A 33 -2.14 -6.49 7.33
CA SER A 33 -1.56 -7.83 7.19
C SER A 33 -0.20 -7.78 6.53
N LEU A 34 0.66 -8.70 6.96
CA LEU A 34 1.95 -8.98 6.34
C LEU A 34 2.00 -10.47 6.06
N LYS A 35 2.08 -10.84 4.78
CA LYS A 35 2.18 -12.22 4.32
C LYS A 35 3.50 -12.41 3.61
N SER A 36 4.15 -13.54 3.84
CA SER A 36 5.27 -13.98 3.01
C SER A 36 4.78 -15.06 2.06
N GLY A 37 5.21 -15.00 0.80
CA GLY A 37 4.86 -15.97 -0.23
C GLY A 37 5.36 -17.39 0.10
N HIS A 38 4.84 -18.38 -0.63
CA HIS A 38 5.03 -19.80 -0.33
C HIS A 38 6.50 -20.29 -0.39
N SER A 39 7.37 -19.57 -1.13
CA SER A 39 8.83 -19.81 -1.17
C SER A 39 9.62 -18.89 -0.25
N GLY A 40 8.97 -17.94 0.45
CA GLY A 40 9.62 -16.93 1.28
C GLY A 40 10.37 -15.85 0.49
N GLU A 41 10.27 -15.84 -0.84
CA GLU A 41 10.97 -14.90 -1.72
C GLU A 41 10.23 -13.56 -1.85
N HIS A 42 8.89 -13.60 -1.74
CA HIS A 42 8.02 -12.43 -1.85
C HIS A 42 7.34 -12.12 -0.50
N LEU A 43 7.01 -10.85 -0.33
CA LEU A 43 6.35 -10.27 0.82
C LEU A 43 5.19 -9.43 0.32
N THR A 44 3.98 -9.76 0.75
CA THR A 44 2.78 -8.99 0.47
C THR A 44 2.40 -8.21 1.72
N LEU A 45 2.45 -6.88 1.62
CA LEU A 45 2.05 -5.95 2.67
C LEU A 45 0.65 -5.41 2.34
N THR A 46 -0.25 -5.50 3.30
CA THR A 46 -1.62 -4.99 3.18
C THR A 46 -1.82 -3.86 4.16
N TYR A 47 -2.04 -2.66 3.65
CA TYR A 47 -2.30 -1.45 4.40
C TYR A 47 -3.74 -0.96 4.21
N GLN A 48 -4.24 -0.34 5.26
CA GLN A 48 -5.39 0.53 5.23
C GLN A 48 -4.90 1.96 5.41
N ILE A 49 -5.15 2.80 4.41
CA ILE A 49 -4.64 4.17 4.39
C ILE A 49 -5.75 5.17 4.18
N ASP A 50 -5.61 6.34 4.77
CA ASP A 50 -6.46 7.50 4.49
C ASP A 50 -5.62 8.56 3.80
N LEU A 51 -5.76 8.68 2.47
CA LEU A 51 -5.04 9.71 1.71
C LEU A 51 -5.55 11.11 2.06
N ASN A 52 -4.66 12.09 1.91
CA ASN A 52 -5.00 13.50 2.07
C ASN A 52 -6.08 13.96 1.06
N SER A 53 -5.97 13.54 -0.20
CA SER A 53 -6.92 13.83 -1.28
C SER A 53 -7.26 12.59 -2.11
N ASP A 54 -8.25 12.69 -3.00
CA ASP A 54 -8.64 11.61 -3.92
C ASP A 54 -7.72 11.51 -5.15
N ASP A 55 -7.01 12.59 -5.47
CA ASP A 55 -6.09 12.66 -6.60
C ASP A 55 -4.68 12.13 -6.25
N ASP A 56 -4.39 11.94 -4.96
CA ASP A 56 -3.10 11.43 -4.46
C ASP A 56 -2.86 9.96 -4.80
N ASP A 57 -3.87 9.22 -5.28
CA ASP A 57 -3.76 7.79 -5.58
C ASP A 57 -2.64 7.50 -6.59
N VAL A 58 -2.65 8.25 -7.69
CA VAL A 58 -1.71 8.06 -8.80
C VAL A 58 -0.32 8.50 -8.37
N LEU A 59 -0.22 9.62 -7.64
CA LEU A 59 1.06 10.16 -7.15
C LEU A 59 1.72 9.23 -6.15
N LEU A 60 0.95 8.67 -5.21
CA LEU A 60 1.48 7.71 -4.24
C LEU A 60 2.00 6.45 -4.94
N THR A 61 1.23 5.92 -5.88
CA THR A 61 1.61 4.71 -6.62
C THR A 61 2.88 4.95 -7.44
N ASP A 62 2.98 6.11 -8.10
CA ASP A 62 4.17 6.53 -8.85
C ASP A 62 5.43 6.63 -7.98
N GLU A 63 5.34 7.29 -6.81
CA GLU A 63 6.47 7.39 -5.90
C GLU A 63 6.94 6.04 -5.36
N LEU A 64 6.01 5.13 -5.07
CA LEU A 64 6.34 3.78 -4.62
C LEU A 64 7.11 3.00 -5.69
N VAL A 65 6.64 2.96 -6.94
CA VAL A 65 7.34 2.23 -8.03
C VAL A 65 8.66 2.89 -8.44
N LYS A 66 8.78 4.21 -8.25
CA LYS A 66 10.01 4.96 -8.52
C LYS A 66 11.09 4.69 -7.48
N HIS A 67 10.71 4.52 -6.23
CA HIS A 67 11.64 4.27 -5.13
C HIS A 67 11.94 2.79 -4.92
N ILE A 68 11.04 1.89 -5.32
CA ILE A 68 11.13 0.47 -5.06
C ILE A 68 10.95 -0.29 -6.37
N ALA A 69 12.05 -0.84 -6.87
CA ALA A 69 12.02 -1.63 -8.09
C ALA A 69 11.46 -3.03 -7.83
N ASP A 70 10.72 -3.56 -8.80
CA ASP A 70 10.12 -4.91 -8.78
C ASP A 70 9.03 -5.06 -7.69
N ILE A 71 8.09 -4.12 -7.68
CA ILE A 71 6.89 -4.20 -6.82
C ILE A 71 5.62 -4.18 -7.64
N ASP A 72 4.62 -4.91 -7.15
CA ASP A 72 3.25 -4.81 -7.63
C ASP A 72 2.42 -4.03 -6.62
N ILE A 73 1.65 -3.05 -7.09
CA ILE A 73 0.83 -2.20 -6.24
C ILE A 73 -0.61 -2.29 -6.69
N SER A 74 -1.48 -2.67 -5.76
CA SER A 74 -2.91 -2.76 -5.97
C SER A 74 -3.64 -1.91 -4.94
N MET A 75 -4.35 -0.88 -5.38
CA MET A 75 -5.12 -0.01 -4.50
C MET A 75 -6.61 -0.08 -4.82
N THR A 76 -7.41 -0.38 -3.80
CA THR A 76 -8.86 -0.49 -3.92
C THR A 76 -9.52 0.53 -3.01
N LYS A 77 -10.39 1.37 -3.58
CA LYS A 77 -11.23 2.28 -2.81
C LYS A 77 -12.28 1.45 -2.08
N LEU A 78 -12.21 1.45 -0.74
CA LEU A 78 -13.26 0.85 0.08
C LEU A 78 -14.47 1.78 0.01
N ALA A 79 -15.36 1.53 -0.94
CA ALA A 79 -16.68 2.14 -0.91
C ALA A 79 -17.39 1.66 0.36
N LYS A 80 -17.81 2.59 1.22
CA LYS A 80 -18.85 2.27 2.21
C LYS A 80 -20.01 1.71 1.41
N LYS A 81 -20.28 0.39 1.50
CA LYS A 81 -21.52 -0.18 0.99
C LYS A 81 -22.64 0.65 1.61
N LYS A 82 -23.26 1.54 0.83
CA LYS A 82 -24.60 2.01 1.14
C LYS A 82 -25.43 0.72 1.15
N LYS A 83 -25.85 0.29 2.34
CA LYS A 83 -26.99 -0.62 2.45
C LYS A 83 -28.12 0.11 1.73
N ASN A 84 -28.41 -0.26 0.50
CA ASN A 84 -29.65 0.15 -0.11
C ASN A 84 -30.74 -0.53 0.70
N LEU A 85 -31.66 0.31 1.18
CA LEU A 85 -32.79 -0.03 2.04
C LEU A 85 -33.63 -1.17 1.47
#